data_AF-A0A958AK55-F1
#
_entry.id   AF-A0A958AK55-F1
#
_cell.length_a   1.000
_cell.length_b   1.000
_cell.length_c   1.000
_cell.angle_alpha   90.00
_cell.angle_beta   90.00
_cell.angle_gamma   90.00
#
_symmetry.space_group_name_H-M   'P 1'
#
loop_
_entity.id
_entity.type
_entity.pdbx_description
1 polymer ?
#
loop_
_entity_poly.entity_id
_entity_poly.type
_entity_poly.pdbx_seq_one_letter_code
_entity_poly.pdbx_strand_id
1 'polypeptide(L)'
;MYTHLFSAQSTPRLFVPEAVQTSAMDCGPAALKCLLEGFGVSASYGRLREACQTDVDGTSINTLEDVAQRLGLQAQQMMAPADHLLLSSAQLLPALVVTVLPNGFNHFVVAWRVHGPIVQLMDPTSGRRWVTHQRFLAEVYRYTVPFAADSWRAWAETPGFLDPLQQRLTQLELPTTTTDALIEEATAESSWRGLATLDAATRMVNSVVQAQGVNRGREAT
;
A
#
# COMPACT_ATOMS: atom_id res chain seq x y z
N MET A 1 5.54 1.23 10.92
CA MET A 1 5.04 1.80 9.66
C MET A 1 4.44 0.66 8.87
N TYR A 2 3.14 0.42 9.06
CA TYR A 2 2.48 -0.75 8.52
C TYR A 2 1.06 -0.39 8.12
N THR A 3 0.68 -0.86 6.95
CA THR A 3 -0.66 -0.76 6.39
C THR A 3 -1.04 -2.18 5.98
N HIS A 4 -2.22 -2.64 6.39
CA HIS A 4 -2.73 -3.90 5.88
C HIS A 4 -3.25 -3.69 4.46
N LEU A 5 -2.75 -4.52 3.55
CA LEU A 5 -3.08 -4.49 2.13
C LEU A 5 -3.57 -5.87 1.70
N PHE A 6 -4.42 -5.87 0.68
CA PHE A 6 -5.00 -7.03 0.02
C PHE A 6 -4.53 -7.00 -1.44
N SER A 7 -3.99 -8.07 -2.02
CA SER A 7 -3.65 -8.11 -3.47
C SER A 7 -4.45 -9.21 -4.19
N ALA A 8 -4.57 -9.15 -5.52
CA ALA A 8 -5.19 -10.18 -6.35
C ALA A 8 -4.50 -10.28 -7.73
N GLN A 9 -4.42 -11.51 -8.29
CA GLN A 9 -3.55 -11.85 -9.44
C GLN A 9 -4.20 -11.76 -10.84
N SER A 10 -5.51 -11.59 -10.95
CA SER A 10 -6.17 -11.50 -12.26
C SER A 10 -5.91 -10.13 -12.90
N THR A 11 -6.06 -9.98 -14.23
CA THR A 11 -5.90 -8.66 -14.85
C THR A 11 -7.03 -7.73 -14.41
N PRO A 12 -6.74 -6.66 -13.64
CA PRO A 12 -7.79 -5.77 -13.15
C PRO A 12 -8.31 -4.87 -14.28
N ARG A 13 -9.59 -4.51 -14.23
CA ARG A 13 -10.16 -3.44 -15.06
C ARG A 13 -9.31 -2.17 -14.99
N LEU A 14 -9.32 -1.37 -16.08
CA LEU A 14 -8.59 -0.10 -16.11
C LEU A 14 -9.05 0.84 -14.99
N PHE A 15 -10.37 0.95 -14.81
CA PHE A 15 -10.97 1.77 -13.77
C PHE A 15 -11.59 0.92 -12.67
N VAL A 16 -11.37 1.35 -11.44
CA VAL A 16 -11.99 0.77 -10.26
C VAL A 16 -13.52 0.82 -10.37
N PRO A 17 -14.25 -0.30 -10.22
CA PRO A 17 -15.70 -0.29 -10.17
C PRO A 17 -16.21 0.52 -8.99
N GLU A 18 -17.35 1.16 -9.17
CA GLU A 18 -17.95 1.98 -8.12
C GLU A 18 -18.94 1.13 -7.32
N ALA A 19 -18.68 1.01 -6.02
CA ALA A 19 -19.55 0.35 -5.04
C ALA A 19 -19.71 1.24 -3.80
N VAL A 20 -20.74 2.09 -3.81
CA VAL A 20 -21.03 3.01 -2.69
C VAL A 20 -21.78 2.27 -1.59
N GLN A 21 -21.40 2.52 -0.33
CA GLN A 21 -22.00 1.89 0.84
C GLN A 21 -23.43 2.39 1.08
N THR A 22 -24.32 1.48 1.48
CA THR A 22 -25.71 1.83 1.84
C THR A 22 -25.88 2.21 3.31
N SER A 23 -24.93 1.83 4.17
CA SER A 23 -24.88 2.14 5.60
C SER A 23 -23.49 2.62 5.99
N ALA A 24 -23.40 3.44 7.04
CA ALA A 24 -22.13 3.93 7.59
C ALA A 24 -21.16 2.79 7.96
N MET A 25 -21.69 1.61 8.31
CA MET A 25 -20.91 0.46 8.73
C MET A 25 -20.46 -0.46 7.57
N ASP A 26 -20.97 -0.24 6.35
CA ASP A 26 -20.77 -1.19 5.25
C ASP A 26 -19.53 -0.86 4.38
N CYS A 27 -18.56 -0.07 4.87
CA CYS A 27 -17.37 0.28 4.08
C CYS A 27 -16.56 -0.96 3.66
N GLY A 28 -16.48 -1.99 4.51
CA GLY A 28 -15.84 -3.28 4.20
C GLY A 28 -16.52 -4.03 3.04
N PRO A 29 -17.81 -4.40 3.14
CA PRO A 29 -18.55 -5.05 2.07
C PRO A 29 -18.53 -4.29 0.74
N ALA A 30 -18.62 -2.96 0.79
CA ALA A 30 -18.54 -2.10 -0.38
C ALA A 30 -17.15 -2.14 -1.05
N ALA A 31 -16.07 -2.02 -0.27
CA ALA A 31 -14.69 -2.15 -0.76
C ALA A 31 -14.42 -3.54 -1.35
N LEU A 32 -14.92 -4.59 -0.70
CA LEU A 32 -14.79 -5.96 -1.20
C LEU A 32 -15.56 -6.17 -2.51
N LYS A 33 -16.79 -5.65 -2.63
CA LYS A 33 -17.55 -5.67 -3.88
C LYS A 33 -16.76 -5.03 -5.02
N CYS A 34 -16.20 -3.85 -4.76
CA CYS A 34 -15.36 -3.12 -5.71
C CYS A 34 -14.19 -3.97 -6.22
N LEU A 35 -13.45 -4.63 -5.30
CA LEU A 35 -12.35 -5.52 -5.67
C LEU A 35 -12.83 -6.70 -6.52
N LEU A 36 -13.86 -7.42 -6.06
CA LEU A 36 -14.43 -8.57 -6.77
C LEU A 36 -14.83 -8.21 -8.21
N GLU A 37 -15.60 -7.15 -8.39
CA GLU A 37 -16.04 -6.71 -9.71
C GLU A 37 -14.89 -6.20 -10.59
N GLY A 38 -13.86 -5.65 -9.95
CA GLY A 38 -12.65 -5.16 -10.58
C GLY A 38 -11.85 -6.27 -11.24
N PHE A 39 -11.96 -7.48 -10.71
CA PHE A 39 -11.40 -8.72 -11.25
C PHE A 39 -12.45 -9.59 -11.97
N GLY A 40 -13.64 -9.05 -12.23
CA GLY A 40 -14.68 -9.75 -13.00
C GLY A 40 -15.53 -10.75 -12.21
N VAL A 41 -15.40 -10.80 -10.88
CA VAL A 41 -16.23 -11.61 -10.00
C VAL A 41 -17.49 -10.83 -9.62
N SER A 42 -18.66 -11.28 -10.08
CA SER A 42 -19.94 -10.66 -9.74
C SER A 42 -20.40 -11.10 -8.35
N ALA A 43 -20.73 -10.14 -7.49
CA ALA A 43 -21.22 -10.40 -6.14
C ALA A 43 -22.39 -9.48 -5.77
N SER A 44 -23.43 -10.07 -5.16
CA SER A 44 -24.56 -9.32 -4.61
C SER A 44 -24.12 -8.56 -3.38
N TYR A 45 -24.41 -7.26 -3.32
CA TYR A 45 -24.06 -6.42 -2.18
C TYR A 45 -24.71 -6.94 -0.88
N GLY A 46 -25.97 -7.35 -0.92
CA GLY A 46 -26.66 -7.90 0.26
C GLY A 46 -25.99 -9.18 0.79
N ARG A 47 -25.58 -10.08 -0.11
CA ARG A 47 -24.85 -11.31 0.28
C ARG A 47 -23.46 -11.01 0.85
N LEU A 48 -22.76 -10.00 0.30
CA LEU A 48 -21.48 -9.57 0.86
C LEU A 48 -21.65 -8.99 2.26
N ARG A 49 -22.68 -8.17 2.48
CA ARG A 49 -23.00 -7.62 3.81
C ARG A 49 -23.27 -8.72 4.83
N GLU A 50 -24.05 -9.73 4.46
CA GLU A 50 -24.31 -10.92 5.28
C GLU A 50 -23.03 -11.73 5.55
N ALA A 51 -22.23 -12.00 4.51
CA ALA A 51 -21.00 -12.79 4.61
C ALA A 51 -19.91 -12.08 5.43
N CYS A 52 -19.83 -10.76 5.34
CA CYS A 52 -18.90 -9.94 6.12
C CYS A 52 -19.31 -9.77 7.58
N GLN A 53 -20.49 -10.28 7.99
CA GLN A 53 -20.97 -10.24 9.37
C GLN A 53 -20.81 -8.84 10.01
N THR A 54 -21.15 -7.79 9.24
CA THR A 54 -20.93 -6.40 9.66
C THR A 54 -21.71 -6.14 10.95
N ASP A 55 -21.01 -5.93 12.06
CA ASP A 55 -21.59 -5.64 13.37
C ASP A 55 -21.48 -4.13 13.68
N VAL A 56 -21.79 -3.71 14.91
CA VAL A 56 -21.72 -2.30 15.37
C VAL A 56 -20.32 -1.70 15.20
N ASP A 57 -19.27 -2.52 15.20
CA ASP A 57 -17.88 -2.09 15.03
C ASP A 57 -17.39 -2.14 13.56
N GLY A 58 -18.26 -2.58 12.64
CA GLY A 58 -17.94 -2.73 11.21
C GLY A 58 -17.46 -4.14 10.86
N THR A 59 -16.66 -4.26 9.79
CA THR A 59 -16.12 -5.54 9.32
C THR A 59 -14.63 -5.66 9.66
N SER A 60 -14.20 -6.80 10.21
CA SER A 60 -12.78 -7.05 10.44
C SER A 60 -12.03 -7.32 9.14
N ILE A 61 -10.75 -6.96 9.06
CA ILE A 61 -9.93 -7.23 7.89
C ILE A 61 -9.74 -8.74 7.62
N ASN A 62 -9.70 -9.56 8.68
CA ASN A 62 -9.65 -11.02 8.57
C ASN A 62 -10.90 -11.56 7.87
N THR A 63 -12.07 -11.03 8.24
CA THR A 63 -13.33 -11.42 7.59
C THR A 63 -13.34 -11.03 6.11
N LEU A 64 -12.80 -9.87 5.75
CA LEU A 64 -12.72 -9.45 4.35
C LEU A 64 -11.81 -10.36 3.52
N GLU A 65 -10.66 -10.75 4.07
CA GLU A 65 -9.75 -11.73 3.45
C GLU A 65 -10.43 -13.08 3.26
N ASP A 66 -11.03 -13.64 4.32
CA ASP A 66 -11.73 -14.93 4.28
C ASP A 66 -12.83 -14.95 3.23
N VAL A 67 -13.68 -13.91 3.20
CA VAL A 67 -14.80 -13.81 2.24
C VAL A 67 -14.25 -13.65 0.82
N ALA A 68 -13.22 -12.85 0.61
CA ALA A 68 -12.61 -12.70 -0.70
C ALA A 68 -12.03 -14.01 -1.25
N GLN A 69 -11.31 -14.77 -0.40
CA GLN A 69 -10.77 -16.09 -0.77
C GLN A 69 -11.87 -17.08 -1.12
N ARG A 70 -12.94 -17.14 -0.31
CA ARG A 70 -14.11 -17.99 -0.58
C ARG A 70 -14.81 -17.64 -1.90
N LEU A 71 -14.73 -16.38 -2.32
CA LEU A 71 -15.29 -15.89 -3.58
C LEU A 71 -14.31 -15.95 -4.76
N GLY A 72 -13.12 -16.54 -4.57
CA GLY A 72 -12.18 -16.85 -5.64
C GLY A 72 -11.08 -15.83 -5.86
N LEU A 73 -10.96 -14.79 -5.03
CA LEU A 73 -9.80 -13.89 -5.05
C LEU A 73 -8.63 -14.51 -4.30
N GLN A 74 -7.42 -14.43 -4.85
CA GLN A 74 -6.19 -14.78 -4.15
C GLN A 74 -5.78 -13.61 -3.25
N ALA A 75 -6.47 -13.48 -2.12
CA ALA A 75 -6.27 -12.43 -1.14
C ALA A 75 -5.15 -12.79 -0.15
N GLN A 76 -4.31 -11.83 0.17
CA GLN A 76 -3.37 -11.95 1.28
C GLN A 76 -3.25 -10.63 2.02
N GLN A 77 -3.36 -10.67 3.35
CA GLN A 77 -2.99 -9.57 4.22
C GLN A 77 -1.47 -9.41 4.30
N MET A 78 -0.99 -8.20 4.02
CA MET A 78 0.44 -7.90 3.98
C MET A 78 0.76 -6.68 4.83
N MET A 79 1.90 -6.70 5.49
CA MET A 79 2.47 -5.53 6.16
C MET A 79 3.53 -4.91 5.26
N ALA A 80 3.35 -3.66 4.87
CA ALA A 80 4.32 -2.91 4.10
C ALA A 80 4.55 -1.51 4.69
N PRO A 81 5.75 -0.92 4.51
CA PRO A 81 5.95 0.50 4.75
C PRO A 81 4.95 1.31 3.93
N ALA A 82 4.33 2.31 4.54
CA ALA A 82 3.27 3.09 3.89
C ALA A 82 3.78 3.79 2.62
N ASP A 83 5.05 4.20 2.59
CA ASP A 83 5.68 4.79 1.41
C ASP A 83 6.04 3.79 0.30
N HIS A 84 5.87 2.48 0.53
CA HIS A 84 5.95 1.47 -0.53
C HIS A 84 4.63 1.33 -1.28
N LEU A 85 3.49 1.71 -0.67
CA LEU A 85 2.13 1.50 -1.18
C LEU A 85 1.93 1.91 -2.65
N LEU A 86 2.59 3.00 -3.06
CA LEU A 86 2.42 3.60 -4.38
C LEU A 86 3.62 3.38 -5.31
N LEU A 87 4.61 2.60 -4.88
CA LEU A 87 5.75 2.23 -5.72
C LEU A 87 5.35 1.04 -6.59
N SER A 88 5.51 1.17 -7.90
CA SER A 88 5.23 0.10 -8.87
C SER A 88 6.05 -1.16 -8.59
N SER A 89 7.30 -1.02 -8.16
CA SER A 89 8.17 -2.15 -7.83
C SER A 89 7.68 -2.95 -6.62
N ALA A 90 6.88 -2.35 -5.72
CA ALA A 90 6.31 -3.03 -4.57
C ALA A 90 5.13 -3.96 -4.96
N GLN A 91 4.53 -3.77 -6.14
CA GLN A 91 3.43 -4.60 -6.67
C GLN A 91 2.25 -4.76 -5.69
N LEU A 92 1.96 -3.70 -4.94
CA LEU A 92 0.95 -3.71 -3.88
C LEU A 92 -0.46 -3.41 -4.37
N LEU A 93 -0.64 -2.92 -5.60
CA LEU A 93 -1.94 -2.47 -6.11
C LEU A 93 -2.53 -3.44 -7.14
N PRO A 94 -3.87 -3.59 -7.19
CA PRO A 94 -4.85 -2.90 -6.35
C PRO A 94 -4.91 -3.47 -4.93
N ALA A 95 -5.21 -2.60 -3.94
CA ALA A 95 -5.32 -2.99 -2.55
C ALA A 95 -6.48 -2.37 -1.78
N LEU A 96 -7.06 -3.17 -0.89
CA LEU A 96 -7.88 -2.71 0.23
C LEU A 96 -6.96 -2.09 1.29
N VAL A 97 -7.18 -0.83 1.63
CA VAL A 97 -6.32 -0.03 2.49
C VAL A 97 -7.14 0.52 3.65
N VAL A 98 -6.61 0.42 4.86
CA VAL A 98 -7.19 1.08 6.03
C VAL A 98 -6.72 2.53 6.08
N THR A 99 -7.67 3.45 6.16
CA THR A 99 -7.45 4.90 6.32
C THR A 99 -8.06 5.39 7.63
N VAL A 100 -7.61 6.56 8.09
CA VAL A 100 -8.16 7.25 9.27
C VAL A 100 -8.92 8.47 8.79
N LEU A 101 -10.22 8.51 9.09
CA LEU A 101 -11.08 9.65 8.80
C LEU A 101 -10.77 10.81 9.76
N PRO A 102 -11.18 12.06 9.42
CA PRO A 102 -10.96 13.22 10.29
C PRO A 102 -11.55 13.10 11.70
N ASN A 103 -12.55 12.23 11.89
CA ASN A 103 -13.17 11.94 13.18
C ASN A 103 -12.44 10.84 13.98
N GLY A 104 -11.31 10.33 13.48
CA GLY A 104 -10.47 9.31 14.13
C GLY A 104 -10.89 7.87 13.87
N PHE A 105 -12.01 7.62 13.19
CA PHE A 105 -12.46 6.26 12.88
C PHE A 105 -11.71 5.68 11.67
N ASN A 106 -11.49 4.37 11.71
CA ASN A 106 -10.94 3.61 10.59
C ASN A 106 -11.97 3.49 9.46
N HIS A 107 -11.47 3.52 8.22
CA HIS A 107 -12.28 3.39 7.02
C HIS A 107 -11.54 2.59 5.95
N PHE A 108 -12.25 1.67 5.30
CA PHE A 108 -11.70 0.90 4.19
C PHE A 108 -11.88 1.66 2.88
N VAL A 109 -10.79 1.81 2.13
CA VAL A 109 -10.79 2.32 0.76
C VAL A 109 -10.05 1.34 -0.14
N VAL A 110 -10.35 1.35 -1.44
CA VAL A 110 -9.58 0.57 -2.41
C VAL A 110 -8.63 1.50 -3.16
N ALA A 111 -7.33 1.33 -2.99
CA ALA A 111 -6.33 1.92 -3.87
C ALA A 111 -6.19 1.04 -5.11
N TRP A 112 -6.56 1.57 -6.28
CA TRP A 112 -6.68 0.74 -7.48
C TRP A 112 -5.44 0.79 -8.36
N ARG A 113 -4.98 2.01 -8.67
CA ARG A 113 -3.90 2.23 -9.64
C ARG A 113 -3.25 3.59 -9.45
N VAL A 114 -1.96 3.66 -9.69
CA VAL A 114 -1.20 4.92 -9.78
C VAL A 114 -1.20 5.42 -11.23
N HIS A 115 -1.45 6.70 -11.40
CA HIS A 115 -1.46 7.43 -12.67
C HIS A 115 -0.58 8.67 -12.52
N GLY A 116 0.73 8.52 -12.76
CA GLY A 116 1.69 9.62 -12.56
C GLY A 116 1.68 10.10 -11.10
N PRO A 117 1.28 11.36 -10.80
CA PRO A 117 1.27 11.90 -9.43
C PRO A 117 -0.03 11.63 -8.66
N ILE A 118 -1.03 10.99 -9.28
CA ILE A 118 -2.35 10.73 -8.68
C ILE A 118 -2.64 9.24 -8.56
N VAL A 119 -3.38 8.87 -7.52
CA VAL A 119 -3.89 7.53 -7.27
C VAL A 119 -5.38 7.51 -7.56
N GLN A 120 -5.83 6.50 -8.29
CA GLN A 120 -7.24 6.16 -8.39
C GLN A 120 -7.66 5.37 -7.14
N LEU A 121 -8.62 5.92 -6.41
CA LEU A 121 -9.23 5.29 -5.25
C LEU A 121 -10.70 4.97 -5.52
N MET A 122 -11.23 3.96 -4.84
CA MET A 122 -12.65 3.82 -4.58
C MET A 122 -12.88 3.96 -3.08
N ASP A 123 -13.60 5.02 -2.70
CA ASP A 123 -14.01 5.29 -1.34
C ASP A 123 -15.49 4.92 -1.20
N PRO A 124 -15.84 3.91 -0.38
CA PRO A 124 -17.23 3.49 -0.19
C PRO A 124 -18.20 4.61 0.17
N THR A 125 -17.75 5.70 0.78
CA THR A 125 -18.63 6.83 1.17
C THR A 125 -18.91 7.77 0.00
N SER A 126 -17.94 7.97 -0.89
CA SER A 126 -17.96 9.07 -1.86
C SER A 126 -17.77 8.64 -3.33
N GLY A 127 -17.59 7.34 -3.58
CA GLY A 127 -17.39 6.80 -4.92
C GLY A 127 -15.93 6.86 -5.36
N ARG A 128 -15.72 6.84 -6.68
CA ARG A 128 -14.39 6.86 -7.27
C ARG A 128 -13.74 8.25 -7.09
N ARG A 129 -12.50 8.26 -6.60
CA ARG A 129 -11.71 9.47 -6.36
C ARG A 129 -10.36 9.42 -7.05
N TRP A 130 -9.84 10.59 -7.36
CA TRP A 130 -8.48 10.79 -7.89
C TRP A 130 -7.76 11.76 -6.98
N VAL A 131 -6.72 11.31 -6.29
CA VAL A 131 -6.04 12.10 -5.27
C VAL A 131 -4.53 12.04 -5.45
N THR A 132 -3.82 13.08 -5.02
CA THR A 132 -2.35 13.08 -5.03
C THR A 132 -1.78 11.99 -4.11
N HIS A 133 -0.58 11.51 -4.41
CA HIS A 133 0.14 10.55 -3.54
C HIS A 133 0.23 11.04 -2.09
N GLN A 134 0.65 12.29 -1.90
CA GLN A 134 0.81 12.90 -0.57
C GLN A 134 -0.50 12.90 0.22
N ARG A 135 -1.60 13.33 -0.41
CA ARG A 135 -2.92 13.35 0.24
C ARG A 135 -3.35 11.97 0.69
N PHE A 136 -3.23 10.96 -0.18
CA PHE A 136 -3.64 9.61 0.16
C PHE A 136 -2.76 9.03 1.28
N LEU A 137 -1.44 9.12 1.16
CA LEU A 137 -0.50 8.60 2.16
C LEU A 137 -0.65 9.25 3.54
N ALA A 138 -1.20 10.47 3.62
CA ALA A 138 -1.53 11.14 4.88
C ALA A 138 -2.78 10.56 5.56
N GLU A 139 -3.70 9.96 4.80
CA GLU A 139 -4.93 9.34 5.31
C GLU A 139 -4.70 7.87 5.70
N VAL A 140 -3.66 7.22 5.18
CA VAL A 140 -3.35 5.80 5.45
C VAL A 140 -3.10 5.56 6.94
N TYR A 141 -3.80 4.58 7.52
CA TYR A 141 -3.58 4.12 8.88
C TYR A 141 -2.16 3.55 9.03
N ARG A 142 -1.48 3.97 10.10
CA ARG A 142 -0.12 3.57 10.42
C ARG A 142 -0.08 3.05 11.84
N TYR A 143 0.42 1.84 12.02
CA TYR A 143 0.79 1.34 13.32
C TYR A 143 2.30 1.09 13.42
N THR A 144 2.78 1.02 14.66
CA THR A 144 4.17 0.73 15.00
C THR A 144 4.19 -0.45 15.96
N VAL A 145 4.98 -1.46 15.62
CA VAL A 145 5.21 -2.64 16.44
C VAL A 145 6.71 -2.94 16.44
N PRO A 146 7.27 -3.42 17.55
CA PRO A 146 8.65 -3.88 17.61
C PRO A 146 8.80 -5.19 16.82
N PHE A 147 9.93 -5.34 16.12
CA PHE A 147 10.33 -6.56 15.44
C PHE A 147 11.72 -6.98 15.90
N ALA A 148 12.00 -8.29 15.88
CA ALA A 148 13.35 -8.78 16.03
C ALA A 148 14.21 -8.31 14.85
N ALA A 149 15.42 -7.85 15.16
CA ALA A 149 16.34 -7.32 14.15
C ALA A 149 16.62 -8.31 13.02
N ASP A 150 16.78 -9.59 13.35
CA ASP A 150 17.05 -10.65 12.37
C ASP A 150 15.85 -10.92 11.45
N SER A 151 14.62 -10.86 11.99
CA SER A 151 13.41 -10.97 11.18
C SER A 151 13.26 -9.80 10.21
N TRP A 152 13.57 -8.58 10.68
CA TRP A 152 13.59 -7.41 9.81
C TRP A 152 14.68 -7.54 8.75
N ARG A 153 15.90 -7.97 9.11
CA ARG A 153 17.02 -8.16 8.17
C ARG A 153 16.67 -9.15 7.08
N ALA A 154 16.10 -10.31 7.45
CA ALA A 154 15.70 -11.35 6.52
C ALA A 154 14.64 -10.85 5.53
N TRP A 155 13.68 -10.04 5.99
CA TRP A 155 12.70 -9.41 5.10
C TRP A 155 13.32 -8.33 4.22
N ALA A 156 14.20 -7.49 4.76
CA ALA A 156 14.86 -6.41 4.02
C ALA A 156 15.76 -6.92 2.89
N GLU A 157 16.18 -8.19 2.95
CA GLU A 157 16.92 -8.89 1.89
C GLU A 157 16.04 -9.40 0.75
N THR A 158 14.71 -9.37 0.90
CA THR A 158 13.79 -9.84 -0.12
C THR A 158 13.53 -8.77 -1.18
N PRO A 159 13.10 -9.17 -2.40
CA PRO A 159 12.65 -8.23 -3.43
C PRO A 159 11.54 -7.27 -2.94
N GLY A 160 10.71 -7.72 -1.98
CA GLY A 160 9.65 -6.90 -1.38
C GLY A 160 10.15 -5.64 -0.65
N PHE A 161 11.45 -5.57 -0.32
CA PHE A 161 12.10 -4.37 0.21
C PHE A 161 13.12 -3.77 -0.74
N LEU A 162 13.96 -4.61 -1.37
CA LEU A 162 15.03 -4.15 -2.24
C LEU A 162 14.51 -3.44 -3.49
N ASP A 163 13.46 -3.96 -4.15
CA ASP A 163 12.94 -3.33 -5.37
C ASP A 163 12.30 -1.96 -5.09
N PRO A 164 11.52 -1.77 -4.01
CA PRO A 164 11.11 -0.44 -3.55
C PRO A 164 12.27 0.51 -3.25
N LEU A 165 13.30 0.03 -2.55
CA LEU A 165 14.47 0.84 -2.21
C LEU A 165 15.22 1.29 -3.47
N GLN A 166 15.48 0.37 -4.41
CA GLN A 166 16.13 0.67 -5.68
C GLN A 166 15.31 1.64 -6.53
N GLN A 167 13.98 1.47 -6.60
CA GLN A 167 13.10 2.41 -7.30
C GLN A 167 13.23 3.83 -6.72
N ARG A 168 13.30 3.97 -5.40
CA ARG A 168 13.44 5.27 -4.73
C ARG A 168 14.79 5.93 -4.98
N LEU A 169 15.87 5.15 -4.89
CA LEU A 169 17.21 5.63 -5.24
C LEU A 169 17.27 6.11 -6.70
N THR A 170 16.63 5.37 -7.62
CA THR A 170 16.53 5.76 -9.03
C THR A 170 15.72 7.06 -9.20
N GLN A 171 14.68 7.28 -8.40
CA GLN A 171 13.88 8.52 -8.42
C GLN A 171 14.67 9.75 -7.92
N LEU A 172 15.79 9.55 -7.22
CA LEU A 172 16.76 10.61 -6.90
C LEU A 172 17.70 10.92 -8.08
N GLU A 173 17.52 10.28 -9.23
CA GLU A 173 18.34 10.44 -10.45
C GLU A 173 19.82 10.09 -10.23
N LEU A 174 20.06 9.16 -9.29
CA LEU A 174 21.37 8.55 -9.10
C LEU A 174 21.68 7.57 -10.25
N PRO A 175 22.94 7.47 -10.70
CA PRO A 175 23.32 6.47 -11.70
C PRO A 175 23.03 5.05 -11.21
N THR A 176 22.55 4.16 -12.08
CA THR A 176 22.26 2.76 -11.73
C THR A 176 23.46 2.04 -11.10
N THR A 177 24.67 2.30 -11.60
CA THR A 177 25.91 1.76 -11.00
C THR A 177 26.10 2.18 -9.55
N THR A 178 25.69 3.41 -9.20
CA THR A 178 25.78 3.93 -7.84
C THR A 178 24.68 3.33 -6.97
N THR A 179 23.45 3.23 -7.48
CA THR A 179 22.34 2.62 -6.72
C THR A 179 22.62 1.16 -6.40
N ASP A 180 23.16 0.41 -7.36
CA ASP A 180 23.48 -1.01 -7.19
C ASP A 180 24.63 -1.20 -6.20
N ALA A 181 25.67 -0.37 -6.29
CA ALA A 181 26.80 -0.40 -5.35
C ALA A 181 26.36 -0.08 -3.90
N LEU A 182 25.48 0.92 -3.72
CA LEU A 182 24.95 1.28 -2.40
C LEU A 182 24.15 0.11 -1.78
N ILE A 183 23.32 -0.56 -2.59
CA ILE A 183 22.55 -1.73 -2.13
C ILE A 183 23.47 -2.91 -1.82
N GLU A 184 24.47 -3.17 -2.67
CA GLU A 184 25.46 -4.24 -2.46
C GLU A 184 26.24 -4.02 -1.16
N GLU A 185 26.75 -2.81 -0.93
CA GLU A 185 27.46 -2.44 0.30
C GLU A 185 26.56 -2.59 1.54
N ALA A 186 25.32 -2.09 1.48
CA ALA A 186 24.37 -2.19 2.57
C ALA A 186 23.94 -3.63 2.88
N THR A 187 23.94 -4.51 1.88
CA THR A 187 23.60 -5.94 2.01
C THR A 187 24.79 -6.77 2.51
N ALA A 188 26.02 -6.39 2.13
CA ALA A 188 27.24 -7.07 2.58
C ALA A 188 27.46 -6.95 4.10
N GLU A 189 26.87 -5.93 4.75
CA GLU A 189 26.85 -5.84 6.20
C GLU A 189 26.00 -6.96 6.81
N SER A 190 26.59 -7.72 7.74
CA SER A 190 25.91 -8.83 8.43
C SER A 190 24.81 -8.37 9.38
N SER A 191 24.85 -7.11 9.82
CA SER A 191 23.85 -6.53 10.70
C SER A 191 22.70 -5.91 9.91
N TRP A 192 21.57 -5.64 10.58
CA TRP A 192 20.44 -4.90 10.01
C TRP A 192 20.76 -3.44 9.66
N ARG A 193 21.85 -2.88 10.19
CA ARG A 193 22.13 -1.45 10.12
C ARG A 193 22.44 -0.97 8.72
N GLY A 194 23.11 -1.77 7.88
CA GLY A 194 23.46 -1.37 6.51
C GLY A 194 22.21 -0.98 5.70
N LEU A 195 21.31 -1.94 5.50
CA LEU A 195 20.03 -1.70 4.81
C LEU A 195 19.15 -0.65 5.50
N ALA A 196 19.11 -0.62 6.83
CA ALA A 196 18.28 0.35 7.54
C ALA A 196 18.82 1.78 7.40
N THR A 197 20.14 1.93 7.40
CA THR A 197 20.81 3.23 7.19
C THR A 197 20.58 3.72 5.77
N LEU A 198 20.73 2.83 4.77
CA LEU A 198 20.49 3.19 3.38
C LEU A 198 19.02 3.61 3.13
N ASP A 199 18.04 2.87 3.66
CA ASP A 199 16.61 3.25 3.54
C ASP A 199 16.32 4.56 4.27
N ALA A 200 16.85 4.76 5.48
CA ALA A 200 16.70 6.00 6.23
C ALA A 200 17.32 7.21 5.50
N ALA A 201 18.54 7.06 4.97
CA ALA A 201 19.22 8.08 4.18
C ALA A 201 18.42 8.41 2.91
N THR A 202 17.93 7.38 2.20
CA THR A 202 17.09 7.55 1.00
C THR A 202 15.80 8.32 1.33
N ARG A 203 15.13 8.00 2.46
CA ARG A 203 13.95 8.72 2.95
C ARG A 203 14.26 10.19 3.27
N MET A 204 15.38 10.43 3.94
CA MET A 204 15.83 11.77 4.31
C MET A 204 16.11 12.60 3.05
N VAL A 205 16.98 12.13 2.15
CA VAL A 205 17.34 12.84 0.91
C VAL A 205 16.11 13.12 0.06
N ASN A 206 15.22 12.14 -0.12
CA ASN A 206 13.97 12.37 -0.85
C ASN A 206 13.12 13.47 -0.21
N SER A 207 13.05 13.53 1.12
CA SER A 207 12.32 14.60 1.82
C SER A 207 12.93 15.98 1.59
N VAL A 208 14.27 16.08 1.55
CA VAL A 208 14.98 17.34 1.26
C VAL A 208 14.78 17.76 -0.20
N VAL A 209 14.85 16.82 -1.15
CA VAL A 209 14.57 17.07 -2.57
C VAL A 209 13.14 17.60 -2.77
N GLN A 210 12.14 16.99 -2.13
CA GLN A 210 10.75 17.45 -2.21
C GLN A 210 10.54 18.83 -1.59
N ALA A 211 11.34 19.19 -0.60
CA ALA A 211 11.39 20.52 -0.01
C ALA A 211 12.23 21.54 -0.82
N GLN A 212 12.76 21.15 -1.99
CA GLN A 212 13.66 21.96 -2.82
C GLN A 212 14.96 22.40 -2.10
N GLY A 213 15.40 21.62 -1.11
CA GLY A 213 16.63 21.91 -0.35
C GLY A 213 17.91 21.44 -1.04
N VAL A 214 17.81 20.46 -1.94
CA VAL A 214 18.90 19.97 -2.80
C VAL A 214 18.34 19.53 -4.16
N ASN A 215 19.16 19.56 -5.21
CA ASN A 215 18.78 19.01 -6.50
C ASN A 215 18.95 17.48 -6.53
N ARG A 216 18.24 16.84 -7.45
CA ARG A 216 18.46 15.42 -7.76
C ARG A 216 19.82 15.22 -8.43
N GLY A 217 20.32 13.98 -8.44
CA GLY A 217 21.62 13.63 -9.01
C GLY A 217 22.77 13.72 -8.00
N ARG A 218 23.88 14.37 -8.37
CA ARG A 218 25.14 14.34 -7.57
C ARG A 218 25.01 14.98 -6.19
N GLU A 219 24.08 15.92 -6.00
CA GLU A 219 23.80 16.55 -4.70
C GLU A 219 23.01 15.63 -3.75
N ALA A 220 22.43 14.55 -4.28
CA ALA A 220 21.61 13.57 -3.56
C ALA A 220 22.32 12.23 -3.32
N THR A 221 23.63 12.16 -3.61
CA THR A 221 24.49 10.97 -3.42
C THR A 221 25.09 10.94 -2.02
#